data_AF-A0A482V3F5-F1
#
_entry.id   AF-A0A482V3F5-F1
#
_cell.length_a   1.000
_cell.length_b   1.000
_cell.length_c   1.000
_cell.angle_alpha   90.00
_cell.angle_beta   90.00
_cell.angle_gamma   90.00
#
_symmetry.space_group_name_H-M   'P 1'
#
loop_
_entity.id
_entity.type
_entity.pdbx_description
1 polymer ?
#
loop_
_entity_poly.entity_id
_entity_poly.type
_entity_poly.pdbx_seq_one_letter_code
_entity_poly.pdbx_strand_id
1 'polypeptide(L)'
;MMLYNQIALNNLIRVNEVENSVSLDFYFRLFWQDPRLNMTALWDVIQDINPSVAVNGINLYEVFGVEDVATGQTPNIWTPDILFPDSIEQEVNNGFLRLLPNCWVQQSQHVIITLAQSSFKYYDYPLDEQMVMLRFFSYSLNSSYLMQDYQFPSTPITFWNDYKGHASFKLNPVWSYDSNDGYVGVEDNGAGLGRVRSVVYDQIYISRQPTGIILRLALPILLLAILGALAFWMPLETRTDTTITLLLAVSALYIVIFQSVPMLGYLTVFDSFVLAMFGILFGASIVHSWLFRIAKKREENAARDFTIRLVDAMCRCSIIPVIVAVYFQLFAPVYNAYSVGMATAACIIFSLVIGYREFRSLRKAYVNTAEGVESKVDEEETVTVIEKLLYNIFHNAKFSFSIQELKEVRASMKERSSTFGFEMKSLPKQEQPKILIYNDDGEVVATKRSTMPVLSPNGALRTASDGSDLKCDYVTSTRHSAQFNDVNNPLQTTSSKAAASVSVSTSSQPVGGQSNESTAFRLSTYNYPDSDDEDKH
;
A
#
# COMPACT_ATOMS: atom_id res chain seq x y z
N MET A 1 -37.70 25.56 8.06
CA MET A 1 -37.58 25.86 6.61
C MET A 1 -37.01 24.64 5.92
N MET A 2 -37.53 24.29 4.74
CA MET A 2 -36.95 23.22 3.92
C MET A 2 -35.92 23.81 2.97
N LEU A 3 -34.76 23.17 2.88
CA LEU A 3 -33.71 23.45 1.91
C LEU A 3 -33.52 22.22 1.02
N TYR A 4 -33.93 22.34 -0.24
CA TYR A 4 -33.73 21.28 -1.21
C TYR A 4 -32.34 21.42 -1.84
N ASN A 5 -31.59 20.32 -1.90
CA ASN A 5 -30.25 20.29 -2.47
C ASN A 5 -30.17 19.34 -3.67
N GLN A 6 -29.24 19.63 -4.58
CA GLN A 6 -28.87 18.80 -5.72
C GLN A 6 -27.40 19.01 -6.03
N ILE A 7 -26.67 17.91 -6.23
CA ILE A 7 -25.31 17.95 -6.77
C ILE A 7 -25.34 17.58 -8.25
N ALA A 8 -24.62 18.33 -9.09
CA ALA A 8 -24.31 17.94 -10.46
C ALA A 8 -22.80 17.75 -10.60
N LEU A 9 -22.35 16.49 -10.49
CA LEU A 9 -20.94 16.11 -10.55
C LEU A 9 -20.40 16.30 -11.98
N ASN A 10 -19.34 17.09 -12.11
CA ASN A 10 -18.68 17.39 -13.38
C ASN A 10 -17.45 16.51 -13.58
N ASN A 11 -16.60 16.34 -12.55
CA ASN A 11 -15.46 15.44 -12.62
C ASN A 11 -14.94 14.95 -11.26
N LEU A 12 -14.19 13.86 -11.32
CA LEU A 12 -13.23 13.45 -10.29
C LEU A 12 -11.86 13.92 -10.78
N ILE A 13 -11.32 15.00 -10.21
CA ILE A 13 -10.04 15.59 -10.67
C ILE A 13 -8.89 14.66 -10.30
N ARG A 14 -8.82 14.25 -9.03
CA ARG A 14 -7.71 13.47 -8.48
C ARG A 14 -8.17 12.64 -7.30
N VAL A 15 -7.63 11.43 -7.21
CA VAL A 15 -7.56 10.64 -5.97
C VAL A 15 -6.09 10.61 -5.56
N ASN A 16 -5.78 10.93 -4.31
CA ASN A 16 -4.46 10.80 -3.74
C ASN A 16 -4.51 9.71 -2.65
N GLU A 17 -4.10 8.50 -3.00
CA GLU A 17 -4.14 7.37 -2.06
C GLU A 17 -3.19 7.57 -0.87
N VAL A 18 -2.05 8.26 -1.05
CA VAL A 18 -1.05 8.45 0.01
C VAL A 18 -1.55 9.39 1.11
N GLU A 19 -2.26 10.44 0.74
CA GLU A 19 -2.87 11.41 1.68
C GLU A 19 -4.29 11.02 2.11
N ASN A 20 -4.87 9.98 1.51
CA ASN A 20 -6.30 9.63 1.59
C ASN A 20 -7.20 10.85 1.29
N SER A 21 -6.93 11.55 0.18
CA SER A 21 -7.69 12.74 -0.24
C SER A 21 -8.26 12.61 -1.65
N VAL A 22 -9.40 13.28 -1.89
CA VAL A 22 -10.12 13.24 -3.17
C VAL A 22 -10.54 14.65 -3.58
N SER A 23 -10.14 15.08 -4.77
CA SER A 23 -10.55 16.36 -5.36
C SER A 23 -11.71 16.14 -6.34
N LEU A 24 -12.87 16.71 -6.00
CA LEU A 24 -14.09 16.68 -6.82
C LEU A 24 -14.36 18.06 -7.45
N ASP A 25 -14.98 18.03 -8.64
CA ASP A 25 -15.49 19.19 -9.36
C ASP A 25 -17.00 19.00 -9.56
N PHE A 26 -17.83 19.85 -8.97
CA PHE A 26 -19.28 19.79 -9.12
C PHE A 26 -19.98 21.15 -9.07
N TYR A 27 -21.21 21.19 -9.59
CA TYR A 27 -22.13 22.29 -9.35
C TYR A 27 -23.02 21.96 -8.16
N PHE A 28 -22.91 22.75 -7.10
CA PHE A 28 -23.74 22.67 -5.91
C PHE A 28 -24.98 23.53 -6.10
N ARG A 29 -26.18 22.95 -6.01
CA ARG A 29 -27.45 23.64 -6.18
C ARG A 29 -28.32 23.53 -4.94
N LEU A 30 -28.86 24.67 -4.54
CA LEU A 30 -29.71 24.83 -3.36
C LEU A 30 -30.99 25.57 -3.75
N PHE A 31 -32.13 25.09 -3.25
CA PHE A 31 -33.45 25.66 -3.50
C PHE A 31 -34.21 25.82 -2.17
N TRP A 32 -34.68 27.02 -1.88
CA TRP A 32 -35.54 27.28 -0.72
C TRP A 32 -36.65 28.26 -1.07
N GLN A 33 -37.69 28.32 -0.23
CA GLN A 33 -38.72 29.35 -0.34
C GLN A 33 -38.48 30.45 0.68
N ASP A 34 -38.47 31.71 0.24
CA ASP A 34 -38.44 32.88 1.12
C ASP A 34 -39.66 33.76 0.87
N PRO A 35 -40.73 33.66 1.69
CA PRO A 35 -41.96 34.44 1.53
C PRO A 35 -41.77 35.97 1.56
N ARG A 36 -40.61 36.47 2.02
CA ARG A 36 -40.27 37.91 1.98
C ARG A 36 -40.02 38.41 0.56
N LEU A 37 -39.73 37.51 -0.39
CA LEU A 37 -39.46 37.80 -1.80
C LEU A 37 -40.70 37.59 -2.69
N ASN A 38 -41.91 37.66 -2.11
CA ASN A 38 -43.15 37.50 -2.86
C ASN A 38 -43.46 38.74 -3.71
N MET A 39 -43.35 38.60 -5.03
CA MET A 39 -43.51 39.69 -6.00
C MET A 39 -44.48 39.30 -7.13
N THR A 40 -45.71 38.89 -6.80
CA THR A 40 -46.70 38.40 -7.78
C THR A 40 -46.87 39.33 -8.98
N ALA A 41 -47.09 40.62 -8.74
CA ALA A 41 -47.28 41.63 -9.80
C ALA A 41 -46.05 41.81 -10.71
N LEU A 42 -44.84 41.49 -10.25
CA LEU A 42 -43.64 41.47 -11.10
C LEU A 42 -43.66 40.24 -12.03
N TRP A 43 -44.07 39.09 -11.51
CA TRP A 43 -44.16 37.85 -12.30
C TRP A 43 -45.23 37.92 -13.38
N ASP A 44 -46.38 38.53 -13.09
CA ASP A 44 -47.44 38.77 -14.08
C ASP A 44 -46.90 39.60 -15.27
N VAL A 45 -46.20 40.70 -14.99
CA VAL A 45 -45.60 41.56 -16.02
C VAL A 45 -44.47 40.87 -16.79
N ILE A 46 -43.63 40.06 -16.12
CA ILE A 46 -42.56 39.30 -16.79
C ILE A 46 -43.13 38.20 -17.68
N GLN A 47 -44.25 37.58 -17.30
CA GLN A 47 -44.93 36.58 -18.13
C GLN A 47 -45.40 37.16 -19.48
N ASP A 48 -45.91 38.40 -19.48
CA ASP A 48 -46.34 39.10 -20.69
C ASP A 48 -45.15 39.57 -21.57
N ILE A 49 -44.03 39.98 -20.96
CA ILE A 49 -42.86 40.52 -21.68
C ILE A 49 -41.91 39.41 -22.18
N ASN A 50 -41.60 38.43 -21.34
CA ASN A 50 -40.65 37.36 -21.64
C ASN A 50 -41.02 36.07 -20.86
N PRO A 51 -41.87 35.19 -21.42
CA PRO A 51 -42.32 33.98 -20.74
C PRO A 51 -41.17 33.01 -20.42
N SER A 52 -40.06 33.05 -21.17
CA SER A 52 -38.87 32.26 -20.86
C SER A 52 -38.20 32.68 -19.55
N VAL A 53 -38.21 33.97 -19.20
CA VAL A 53 -37.69 34.46 -17.91
C VAL A 53 -38.71 34.21 -16.79
N ALA A 54 -40.01 34.29 -17.07
CA ALA A 54 -41.04 33.91 -16.11
C ALA A 54 -40.91 32.45 -15.65
N VAL A 55 -40.58 31.53 -16.57
CA VAL A 55 -40.35 30.11 -16.22
C VAL A 55 -38.98 29.88 -15.59
N ASN A 56 -37.90 30.42 -16.18
CA ASN A 56 -36.54 30.12 -15.73
C ASN A 56 -36.14 30.84 -14.45
N GLY A 57 -36.74 32.00 -14.15
CA GLY A 57 -36.38 32.89 -13.05
C GLY A 57 -35.41 34.02 -13.44
N ILE A 58 -35.31 35.03 -12.57
CA ILE A 58 -34.49 36.24 -12.73
C ILE A 58 -33.12 36.02 -12.06
N ASN A 59 -32.02 36.14 -12.80
CA ASN A 59 -30.68 36.11 -12.18
C ASN A 59 -30.39 37.45 -11.49
N LEU A 60 -30.26 37.40 -10.16
CA LEU A 60 -30.10 38.60 -9.34
C LEU A 60 -28.69 39.21 -9.49
N TYR A 61 -27.67 38.42 -9.77
CA TYR A 61 -26.31 38.95 -9.99
C TYR A 61 -26.25 39.79 -11.27
N GLU A 62 -26.87 39.33 -12.36
CA GLU A 62 -26.98 40.09 -13.61
C GLU A 62 -27.79 41.39 -13.43
N VAL A 63 -28.93 41.33 -12.72
CA VAL A 63 -29.80 42.50 -12.50
C VAL A 63 -29.17 43.56 -11.61
N PHE A 64 -28.40 43.17 -10.59
CA PHE A 64 -27.74 44.10 -9.67
C PHE A 64 -26.30 44.46 -10.07
N GLY A 65 -25.81 43.99 -11.24
CA GLY A 65 -24.46 44.32 -11.74
C GLY A 65 -23.32 43.71 -10.93
N VAL A 66 -23.56 42.56 -10.30
CA VAL A 66 -22.57 41.83 -9.49
C VAL A 66 -21.74 40.95 -10.41
N GLU A 67 -20.63 41.50 -10.93
CA GLU A 67 -19.78 40.79 -11.90
C GLU A 67 -19.02 39.60 -11.31
N ASP A 68 -18.88 39.50 -9.97
CA ASP A 68 -18.02 38.48 -9.38
C ASP A 68 -18.44 38.07 -7.95
N VAL A 69 -18.59 36.77 -7.71
CA VAL A 69 -18.83 36.20 -6.37
C VAL A 69 -17.63 36.46 -5.46
N ALA A 70 -16.42 36.61 -6.02
CA ALA A 70 -15.20 36.93 -5.29
C ALA A 70 -15.09 38.41 -4.86
N THR A 71 -15.83 39.34 -5.49
CA THR A 71 -15.73 40.79 -5.17
C THR A 71 -16.65 41.25 -4.03
N GLY A 72 -17.49 40.34 -3.49
CA GLY A 72 -18.17 40.52 -2.21
C GLY A 72 -19.40 41.45 -2.19
N GLN A 73 -19.79 42.06 -3.31
CA GLN A 73 -21.05 42.81 -3.40
C GLN A 73 -22.24 41.90 -3.71
N THR A 74 -22.54 40.95 -2.83
CA THR A 74 -23.73 40.10 -3.00
C THR A 74 -25.03 40.88 -2.67
N PRO A 75 -26.17 40.56 -3.32
CA PRO A 75 -27.47 41.07 -2.90
C PRO A 75 -27.74 40.68 -1.44
N ASN A 76 -28.19 41.62 -0.61
CA ASN A 76 -28.47 41.38 0.81
C ASN A 76 -29.76 40.55 1.00
N ILE A 77 -29.68 39.28 0.62
CA ILE A 77 -30.71 38.24 0.73
C ILE A 77 -30.14 37.15 1.63
N TRP A 78 -30.98 36.57 2.48
CA TRP A 78 -30.55 35.44 3.31
C TRP A 78 -30.20 34.24 2.41
N THR A 79 -29.02 33.65 2.64
CA THR A 79 -28.56 32.42 2.00
C THR A 79 -28.22 31.37 3.07
N PRO A 80 -28.36 30.07 2.75
CA PRO A 80 -27.99 28.98 3.66
C PRO A 80 -26.47 28.88 3.87
N ASP A 81 -26.06 28.70 5.13
CA ASP A 81 -24.68 28.62 5.59
C ASP A 81 -24.14 27.18 5.56
N ILE A 82 -24.06 26.59 4.36
CA ILE A 82 -23.61 25.21 4.19
C ILE A 82 -22.08 25.08 4.39
N LEU A 83 -21.69 24.12 5.24
CA LEU A 83 -20.32 23.70 5.46
C LEU A 83 -20.13 22.23 5.04
N PHE A 84 -19.00 21.95 4.41
CA PHE A 84 -18.46 20.61 4.17
C PHE A 84 -17.48 20.26 5.30
N PRO A 85 -17.86 19.50 6.35
CA PRO A 85 -16.98 19.19 7.49
C PRO A 85 -15.69 18.45 7.11
N ASP A 86 -15.71 17.68 6.03
CA ASP A 86 -14.61 16.81 5.61
C ASP A 86 -13.71 17.45 4.52
N SER A 87 -13.87 18.75 4.24
CA SER A 87 -13.04 19.49 3.29
C SER A 87 -11.69 19.91 3.88
N ILE A 88 -10.62 19.61 3.18
CA ILE A 88 -9.26 20.14 3.43
C ILE A 88 -9.12 21.50 2.74
N GLU A 89 -9.55 21.58 1.47
CA GLU A 89 -9.51 22.78 0.64
C GLU A 89 -10.84 22.91 -0.12
N GLN A 90 -11.31 24.14 -0.30
CA GLN A 90 -12.53 24.45 -1.05
C GLN A 90 -12.33 25.74 -1.84
N GLU A 91 -12.56 25.67 -3.15
CA GLU A 91 -12.56 26.80 -4.07
C GLU A 91 -13.97 26.94 -4.69
N VAL A 92 -14.48 28.17 -4.72
CA VAL A 92 -15.80 28.50 -5.30
C VAL A 92 -15.56 29.51 -6.40
N ASN A 93 -15.66 29.07 -7.65
CA ASN A 93 -15.29 29.86 -8.82
C ASN A 93 -16.42 30.82 -9.21
N ASN A 94 -17.46 30.26 -9.81
CA ASN A 94 -18.59 30.99 -10.36
C ASN A 94 -19.89 30.55 -9.71
N GLY A 95 -20.89 31.43 -9.68
CA GLY A 95 -22.23 31.04 -9.25
C GLY A 95 -23.28 32.05 -9.69
N PHE A 96 -24.54 31.66 -9.54
CA PHE A 96 -25.68 32.54 -9.72
C PHE A 96 -26.67 32.39 -8.57
N LEU A 97 -27.34 33.49 -8.24
CA LEU A 97 -28.49 33.52 -7.35
C LEU A 97 -29.70 33.93 -8.17
N ARG A 98 -30.69 33.04 -8.28
CA ARG A 98 -31.87 33.23 -9.12
C ARG A 98 -33.13 33.27 -8.27
N LEU A 99 -33.98 34.26 -8.49
CA LEU A 99 -35.33 34.29 -7.96
C LEU A 99 -36.26 33.60 -8.98
N LEU A 100 -37.10 32.67 -8.52
CA LEU A 100 -38.09 31.95 -9.31
C LEU A 100 -39.51 32.37 -8.88
N PRO A 101 -40.55 32.06 -9.67
CA PRO A 101 -41.94 32.23 -9.25
C PRO A 101 -42.25 31.54 -7.91
N ASN A 102 -43.32 31.99 -7.26
CA ASN A 102 -43.79 31.43 -5.98
C ASN A 102 -42.74 31.50 -4.84
N CYS A 103 -41.93 32.57 -4.81
CA CYS A 103 -40.94 32.87 -3.77
C CYS A 103 -39.79 31.85 -3.65
N TRP A 104 -39.60 31.01 -4.66
CA TRP A 104 -38.45 30.10 -4.72
C TRP A 104 -37.17 30.87 -5.03
N VAL A 105 -36.09 30.53 -4.35
CA VAL A 105 -34.74 31.02 -4.62
C VAL A 105 -33.88 29.82 -4.97
N GLN A 106 -33.12 29.92 -6.05
CA GLN A 106 -32.11 28.95 -6.47
C GLN A 106 -30.72 29.59 -6.35
N GLN A 107 -29.85 28.98 -5.57
CA GLN A 107 -28.41 29.26 -5.58
C GLN A 107 -27.71 28.11 -6.32
N SER A 108 -26.84 28.43 -7.27
CA SER A 108 -25.99 27.45 -7.95
C SER A 108 -24.56 27.94 -7.91
N GLN A 109 -23.62 27.12 -7.47
CA GLN A 109 -22.20 27.44 -7.37
C GLN A 109 -21.36 26.32 -7.99
N HIS A 110 -20.31 26.69 -8.72
CA HIS A 110 -19.25 25.79 -9.17
C HIS A 110 -18.24 25.65 -8.02
N VAL A 111 -18.10 24.43 -7.51
CA VAL A 111 -17.27 24.12 -6.34
C VAL A 111 -16.23 23.08 -6.74
N ILE A 112 -14.97 23.42 -6.49
CA ILE A 112 -13.86 22.46 -6.50
C ILE A 112 -13.48 22.23 -5.04
N ILE A 113 -13.50 20.96 -4.60
CA ILE A 113 -13.29 20.63 -3.19
C ILE A 113 -12.38 19.42 -3.05
N THR A 114 -11.39 19.53 -2.15
CA THR A 114 -10.52 18.42 -1.76
C THR A 114 -10.99 17.89 -0.41
N LEU A 115 -11.53 16.67 -0.40
CA LEU A 115 -12.08 15.99 0.76
C LEU A 115 -11.06 15.03 1.39
N ALA A 116 -11.06 14.91 2.72
CA ALA A 116 -10.39 13.84 3.43
C ALA A 116 -11.27 12.57 3.42
N GLN A 117 -10.75 11.45 2.91
CA GLN A 117 -11.46 10.17 2.76
C GLN A 117 -10.76 9.06 3.56
N SER A 118 -10.87 9.11 4.89
CA SER A 118 -10.31 8.08 5.78
C SER A 118 -11.02 6.71 5.71
N SER A 119 -12.08 6.61 4.92
CA SER A 119 -12.91 5.41 4.70
C SER A 119 -12.34 4.42 3.69
N PHE A 120 -11.32 4.81 2.91
CA PHE A 120 -10.77 4.00 1.82
C PHE A 120 -10.13 2.69 2.29
N LYS A 121 -10.35 1.63 1.50
CA LYS A 121 -9.95 0.25 1.83
C LYS A 121 -9.27 -0.40 0.63
N TYR A 122 -7.98 -0.71 0.79
CA TYR A 122 -7.12 -1.16 -0.29
C TYR A 122 -6.80 -2.66 -0.23
N TYR A 123 -7.59 -3.46 0.50
CA TYR A 123 -7.35 -4.91 0.66
C TYR A 123 -7.15 -5.60 -0.70
N ASP A 124 -8.03 -5.34 -1.65
CA ASP A 124 -8.04 -5.97 -2.97
C ASP A 124 -7.19 -5.22 -4.01
N TYR A 125 -6.42 -4.19 -3.63
CA TYR A 125 -5.64 -3.38 -4.57
C TYR A 125 -4.78 -4.24 -5.52
N PRO A 126 -4.84 -4.03 -6.85
CA PRO A 126 -5.47 -2.91 -7.57
C PRO A 126 -6.90 -3.20 -8.10
N LEU A 127 -7.59 -4.19 -7.54
CA LEU A 127 -8.98 -4.58 -7.84
C LEU A 127 -10.00 -3.90 -6.90
N ASP A 128 -9.60 -2.80 -6.28
CA ASP A 128 -10.37 -2.14 -5.23
C ASP A 128 -11.51 -1.26 -5.77
N GLU A 129 -12.66 -1.38 -5.11
CA GLU A 129 -13.78 -0.44 -5.17
C GLU A 129 -13.69 0.50 -3.96
N GLN A 130 -13.96 1.78 -4.17
CA GLN A 130 -13.95 2.80 -3.12
C GLN A 130 -15.27 3.56 -3.08
N MET A 131 -15.62 4.07 -1.89
CA MET A 131 -16.76 4.95 -1.69
C MET A 131 -16.26 6.32 -1.22
N VAL A 132 -16.48 7.33 -2.06
CA VAL A 132 -16.22 8.74 -1.72
C VAL A 132 -17.43 9.27 -0.97
N MET A 133 -17.21 9.71 0.26
CA MET A 133 -18.24 10.25 1.14
C MET A 133 -18.22 11.77 1.09
N LEU A 134 -19.27 12.39 0.53
CA LEU A 134 -19.47 13.84 0.58
C LEU A 134 -20.56 14.16 1.60
N ARG A 135 -20.20 14.91 2.64
CA ARG A 135 -21.09 15.29 3.72
C ARG A 135 -21.21 16.80 3.79
N PHE A 136 -22.41 17.31 4.06
CA PHE A 136 -22.62 18.74 4.30
C PHE A 136 -23.83 19.07 5.18
N PHE A 137 -23.74 20.18 5.91
CA PHE A 137 -24.78 20.68 6.81
C PHE A 137 -24.75 22.19 6.97
N SER A 138 -25.84 22.79 7.46
CA SER A 138 -25.82 24.19 7.94
C SER A 138 -24.91 24.30 9.18
N TYR A 139 -23.96 25.23 9.15
CA TYR A 139 -23.00 25.39 10.24
C TYR A 139 -23.66 25.86 11.55
N SER A 140 -24.51 26.89 11.45
CA SER A 140 -25.10 27.59 12.60
C SER A 140 -26.52 27.16 12.95
N LEU A 141 -27.33 26.72 11.96
CA LEU A 141 -28.74 26.43 12.18
C LEU A 141 -28.96 25.00 12.66
N ASN A 142 -29.87 24.86 13.63
CA ASN A 142 -30.37 23.57 14.12
C ASN A 142 -31.41 23.00 13.12
N SER A 143 -31.61 21.68 13.09
CA SER A 143 -32.65 21.02 12.29
C SER A 143 -34.05 21.61 12.49
N SER A 144 -34.33 22.16 13.67
CA SER A 144 -35.58 22.88 13.98
C SER A 144 -35.81 24.13 13.10
N TYR A 145 -34.73 24.78 12.62
CA TYR A 145 -34.80 25.97 11.76
C TYR A 145 -34.64 25.60 10.28
N LEU A 146 -33.69 24.72 9.96
CA LEU A 146 -33.37 24.30 8.59
C LEU A 146 -33.27 22.78 8.52
N MET A 147 -34.19 22.17 7.77
CA MET A 147 -34.10 20.76 7.37
C MET A 147 -33.71 20.69 5.90
N GLN A 148 -32.80 19.78 5.59
CA GLN A 148 -32.36 19.52 4.21
C GLN A 148 -33.16 18.34 3.63
N ASP A 149 -33.35 18.34 2.32
CA ASP A 149 -33.95 17.24 1.56
C ASP A 149 -33.43 17.27 0.11
N TYR A 150 -33.55 16.19 -0.65
CA TYR A 150 -33.12 16.17 -2.05
C TYR A 150 -34.16 16.80 -2.97
N GLN A 151 -33.70 17.50 -4.01
CA GLN A 151 -34.61 18.09 -5.00
C GLN A 151 -35.43 17.01 -5.73
N PHE A 152 -36.75 17.16 -5.73
CA PHE A 152 -37.65 16.29 -6.48
C PHE A 152 -37.56 16.57 -8.00
N PRO A 153 -37.45 15.55 -8.89
CA PRO A 153 -37.48 14.11 -8.61
C PRO A 153 -36.11 13.51 -8.22
N SER A 154 -36.01 13.16 -6.93
CA SER A 154 -35.09 12.22 -6.27
C SER A 154 -33.92 11.64 -7.09
N THR A 155 -32.85 12.42 -7.26
CA THR A 155 -31.48 11.89 -7.40
C THR A 155 -30.55 12.78 -6.57
N PRO A 156 -29.73 12.23 -5.65
CA PRO A 156 -28.86 13.03 -4.80
C PRO A 156 -27.74 13.66 -5.64
N ILE A 157 -27.14 12.84 -6.51
CA ILE A 157 -26.12 13.25 -7.46
C ILE A 157 -26.63 13.02 -8.89
N THR A 158 -26.60 14.09 -9.67
CA THR A 158 -26.74 14.09 -11.13
C THR A 158 -25.36 14.23 -11.77
N PHE A 159 -25.21 13.82 -13.04
CA PHE A 159 -23.94 13.90 -13.75
C PHE A 159 -24.01 14.87 -14.92
N TRP A 160 -22.94 15.63 -15.13
CA TRP A 160 -22.72 16.28 -16.41
C TRP A 160 -22.24 15.23 -17.41
N ASN A 161 -23.19 14.61 -18.11
CA ASN A 161 -22.93 13.50 -19.01
C ASN A 161 -21.94 13.87 -20.12
N ASP A 162 -21.07 12.93 -20.47
CA ASP A 162 -20.27 13.00 -21.70
C ASP A 162 -21.18 12.99 -22.94
N TYR A 163 -20.65 13.29 -24.13
CA TYR A 163 -21.42 13.35 -25.39
C TYR A 163 -22.14 12.04 -25.79
N LYS A 164 -21.91 10.94 -25.06
CA LYS A 164 -22.58 9.63 -25.19
C LYS A 164 -23.63 9.34 -24.10
N GLY A 165 -23.86 10.26 -23.15
CA GLY A 165 -24.81 10.04 -22.05
C GLY A 165 -24.24 9.28 -20.84
N HIS A 166 -22.91 9.13 -20.74
CA HIS A 166 -22.26 8.42 -19.63
C HIS A 166 -21.66 9.39 -18.62
N ALA A 167 -21.77 9.05 -17.33
CA ALA A 167 -20.92 9.59 -16.26
C ALA A 167 -19.46 9.22 -16.56
N SER A 168 -18.58 10.22 -16.70
CA SER A 168 -17.22 10.02 -17.16
C SER A 168 -16.24 10.89 -16.39
N PHE A 169 -15.34 10.27 -15.63
CA PHE A 169 -14.21 10.94 -14.99
C PHE A 169 -13.12 11.25 -16.02
N LYS A 170 -13.44 12.12 -16.98
CA LYS A 170 -12.58 12.46 -18.13
C LYS A 170 -11.18 12.96 -17.73
N LEU A 171 -11.04 13.57 -16.55
CA LEU A 171 -9.75 14.04 -16.03
C LEU A 171 -8.97 12.94 -15.29
N ASN A 172 -9.64 11.85 -14.87
CA ASN A 172 -9.04 10.77 -14.08
C ASN A 172 -9.43 9.38 -14.65
N PRO A 173 -8.76 8.92 -15.72
CA PRO A 173 -9.06 7.64 -16.37
C PRO A 173 -8.66 6.40 -15.55
N VAL A 174 -8.09 6.57 -14.35
CA VAL A 174 -7.75 5.46 -13.45
C VAL A 174 -8.99 4.89 -12.77
N TRP A 175 -10.06 5.68 -12.66
CA TRP A 175 -11.28 5.32 -11.96
C TRP A 175 -12.49 5.32 -12.90
N SER A 176 -13.36 4.33 -12.76
CA SER A 176 -14.71 4.29 -13.30
C SER A 176 -15.70 4.76 -12.24
N TYR A 177 -16.82 5.34 -12.69
CA TYR A 177 -17.99 5.57 -11.85
C TYR A 177 -18.91 4.35 -11.96
N ASP A 178 -19.38 3.84 -10.82
CA ASP A 178 -20.28 2.68 -10.77
C ASP A 178 -21.71 3.10 -10.41
N SER A 179 -21.89 3.77 -9.28
CA SER A 179 -23.20 4.17 -8.76
C SER A 179 -23.10 5.34 -7.77
N ASN A 180 -24.24 5.93 -7.44
CA ASN A 180 -24.37 6.86 -6.31
C ASN A 180 -25.54 6.46 -5.43
N ASP A 181 -25.44 6.81 -4.16
CA ASP A 181 -26.53 6.76 -3.18
C ASP A 181 -26.50 8.04 -2.35
N GLY A 182 -27.58 8.33 -1.63
CA GLY A 182 -27.65 9.52 -0.79
C GLY A 182 -28.81 9.48 0.18
N TYR A 183 -28.56 9.93 1.40
CA TYR A 183 -29.57 10.04 2.44
C TYR A 183 -29.38 11.29 3.30
N VAL A 184 -30.48 11.80 3.83
CA VAL A 184 -30.45 12.87 4.84
C VAL A 184 -30.61 12.24 6.21
N GLY A 185 -29.65 12.52 7.09
CA GLY A 185 -29.70 12.17 8.49
C GLY A 185 -29.83 13.39 9.41
N VAL A 186 -29.83 13.10 10.70
CA VAL A 186 -29.89 14.10 11.76
C VAL A 186 -28.81 13.74 12.79
N GLU A 187 -27.73 14.52 12.85
CA GLU A 187 -26.64 14.36 13.81
C GLU A 187 -26.85 15.31 14.99
N ASP A 188 -26.59 14.88 16.23
CA ASP A 188 -26.32 15.81 17.34
C ASP A 188 -24.82 16.09 17.40
N ASN A 189 -24.46 17.35 17.62
CA ASN A 189 -23.09 17.75 17.88
C ASN A 189 -22.63 17.19 19.23
N GLY A 190 -21.99 16.02 19.21
CA GLY A 190 -21.43 15.29 20.36
C GLY A 190 -20.43 16.06 21.24
N ALA A 191 -20.21 17.35 20.97
CA ALA A 191 -19.60 18.32 21.86
C ALA A 191 -20.52 18.79 23.03
N GLY A 192 -21.69 18.15 23.24
CA GLY A 192 -22.56 18.41 24.38
C GLY A 192 -23.34 19.73 24.33
N LEU A 193 -23.42 20.36 23.15
CA LEU A 193 -24.09 21.66 22.96
C LEU A 193 -25.59 21.53 22.62
N GLY A 194 -26.14 20.30 22.54
CA GLY A 194 -27.54 20.05 22.16
C GLY A 194 -27.91 20.59 20.77
N ARG A 195 -26.93 20.65 19.86
CA ARG A 195 -27.11 21.20 18.52
C ARG A 195 -27.32 20.06 17.52
N VAL A 196 -28.58 19.68 17.43
CA VAL A 196 -29.09 18.78 16.41
C VAL A 196 -29.08 19.47 15.04
N ARG A 197 -28.46 18.87 14.02
CA ARG A 197 -28.33 19.40 12.66
C ARG A 197 -28.85 18.39 11.64
N SER A 198 -29.47 18.90 10.58
CA SER A 198 -29.83 18.10 9.40
C SER A 198 -28.59 17.99 8.51
N VAL A 199 -28.14 16.76 8.29
CA VAL A 199 -26.89 16.43 7.58
C VAL A 199 -27.23 15.64 6.32
N VAL A 200 -26.68 16.06 5.19
CA VAL A 200 -26.79 15.34 3.92
C VAL A 200 -25.53 14.49 3.74
N TYR A 201 -25.72 13.26 3.27
CA TYR A 201 -24.67 12.29 3.02
C TYR A 201 -24.82 11.76 1.61
N ASP A 202 -23.92 12.18 0.72
CA ASP A 202 -23.85 11.72 -0.66
C ASP A 202 -22.69 10.73 -0.81
N GLN A 203 -22.97 9.58 -1.43
CA GLN A 203 -22.02 8.48 -1.61
C GLN A 203 -21.78 8.26 -3.09
N ILE A 204 -20.52 8.32 -3.52
CA ILE A 204 -20.11 8.02 -4.89
C ILE A 204 -19.28 6.74 -4.86
N TYR A 205 -19.76 5.69 -5.51
CA TYR A 205 -19.06 4.42 -5.66
C TYR A 205 -18.22 4.45 -6.94
N ILE A 206 -16.93 4.16 -6.78
CA ILE A 206 -15.93 4.22 -7.85
C ILE A 206 -15.07 2.95 -7.86
N SER A 207 -14.83 2.41 -9.05
CA SER A 207 -14.02 1.21 -9.27
C SER A 207 -12.70 1.58 -9.92
N ARG A 208 -11.60 0.96 -9.48
CA ARG A 208 -10.30 1.17 -10.13
C ARG A 208 -10.22 0.39 -11.44
N GLN A 209 -9.58 0.95 -12.47
CA GLN A 209 -9.23 0.20 -13.69
C GLN A 209 -7.92 -0.59 -13.48
N PRO A 210 -7.96 -1.92 -13.29
CA PRO A 210 -6.80 -2.68 -12.81
C PRO A 210 -5.78 -2.96 -13.92
N THR A 211 -6.23 -3.10 -15.16
CA THR A 211 -5.45 -3.64 -16.30
C THR A 211 -4.17 -2.84 -16.56
N GLY A 212 -4.25 -1.51 -16.53
CA GLY A 212 -3.09 -0.64 -16.75
C GLY A 212 -2.05 -0.73 -15.63
N ILE A 213 -2.49 -0.94 -14.39
CA ILE A 213 -1.63 -1.03 -13.21
C ILE A 213 -0.93 -2.40 -13.18
N ILE A 214 -1.66 -3.49 -13.41
CA ILE A 214 -1.11 -4.85 -13.46
C ILE A 214 -0.06 -4.98 -14.56
N LEU A 215 -0.33 -4.46 -15.78
CA LEU A 215 0.63 -4.50 -16.88
C LEU A 215 1.87 -3.63 -16.66
N ARG A 216 1.78 -2.57 -15.85
CA ARG A 216 2.93 -1.69 -15.53
C ARG A 216 3.74 -2.18 -14.34
N LEU A 217 3.10 -2.76 -13.31
CA LEU A 217 3.74 -3.08 -12.03
C LEU A 217 3.94 -4.59 -11.82
N ALA A 218 2.90 -5.41 -12.05
CA ALA A 218 2.98 -6.85 -11.80
C ALA A 218 3.74 -7.60 -12.91
N LEU A 219 3.59 -7.20 -14.17
CA LEU A 219 4.23 -7.86 -15.32
C LEU A 219 5.76 -7.79 -15.27
N PRO A 220 6.44 -6.68 -14.93
CA PRO A 220 7.89 -6.67 -14.76
C PRO A 220 8.38 -7.60 -13.64
N ILE A 221 7.64 -7.67 -12.52
CA ILE A 221 7.97 -8.60 -11.41
C ILE A 221 7.81 -10.06 -11.85
N LEU A 222 6.74 -10.38 -12.61
CA LEU A 222 6.53 -11.69 -13.21
C LEU A 222 7.69 -12.08 -14.14
N LEU A 223 8.16 -11.16 -14.99
CA LEU A 223 9.29 -11.40 -15.89
C LEU A 223 10.60 -11.64 -15.11
N LEU A 224 10.87 -10.86 -14.06
CA LEU A 224 12.04 -11.07 -13.18
C LEU A 224 11.97 -12.42 -12.45
N ALA A 225 10.77 -12.83 -12.00
CA ALA A 225 10.57 -14.14 -11.39
C ALA A 225 10.82 -15.28 -12.38
N ILE A 226 10.33 -15.17 -13.63
CA ILE A 226 10.59 -16.14 -14.70
C ILE A 226 12.09 -16.19 -15.05
N LEU A 227 12.80 -15.06 -15.10
CA LEU A 227 14.26 -15.03 -15.26
C LEU A 227 14.98 -15.75 -14.12
N GLY A 228 14.50 -15.63 -12.88
CA GLY A 228 15.02 -16.36 -11.73
C GLY A 228 14.78 -17.86 -11.80
N ALA A 229 13.68 -18.29 -12.43
CA ALA A 229 13.44 -19.68 -12.74
C ALA A 229 14.34 -20.18 -13.89
N LEU A 230 14.57 -19.37 -14.93
CA LEU A 230 15.49 -19.69 -16.03
C LEU A 230 16.95 -19.88 -15.55
N ALA A 231 17.33 -19.30 -14.40
CA ALA A 231 18.64 -19.53 -13.78
C ALA A 231 18.94 -21.03 -13.50
N PHE A 232 17.92 -21.88 -13.32
CA PHE A 232 18.11 -23.34 -13.15
C PHE A 232 18.69 -24.05 -14.40
N TRP A 233 18.72 -23.39 -15.56
CA TRP A 233 19.34 -23.91 -16.78
C TRP A 233 20.81 -23.47 -16.96
N MET A 234 21.31 -22.54 -16.14
CA MET A 234 22.69 -22.06 -16.20
C MET A 234 23.69 -23.04 -15.54
N PRO A 235 25.01 -22.87 -15.75
CA PRO A 235 26.05 -23.57 -14.98
C PRO A 235 25.94 -23.27 -13.47
N LEU A 236 26.22 -24.27 -12.62
CA LEU A 236 26.05 -24.16 -11.15
C LEU A 236 26.83 -23.00 -10.51
N GLU A 237 27.95 -22.61 -11.11
CA GLU A 237 28.83 -21.54 -10.62
C GLU A 237 28.21 -20.15 -10.70
N THR A 238 27.38 -19.87 -11.72
CA THR A 238 26.81 -18.53 -11.94
C THR A 238 25.39 -18.38 -11.40
N ARG A 239 24.70 -19.47 -11.04
CA ARG A 239 23.28 -19.43 -10.62
C ARG A 239 23.05 -18.57 -9.40
N THR A 240 23.93 -18.67 -8.40
CA THR A 240 23.80 -17.96 -7.12
C THR A 240 23.82 -16.45 -7.33
N ASP A 241 24.83 -15.96 -8.06
CA ASP A 241 25.06 -14.53 -8.30
C ASP A 241 23.90 -13.93 -9.10
N THR A 242 23.42 -14.63 -10.13
CA THR A 242 22.24 -14.20 -10.90
C THR A 242 20.97 -14.17 -10.06
N THR A 243 20.69 -15.19 -9.22
CA THR A 243 19.50 -15.15 -8.36
C THR A 243 19.56 -14.09 -7.26
N ILE A 244 20.75 -13.80 -6.71
CA ILE A 244 20.94 -12.70 -5.75
C ILE A 244 20.71 -11.34 -6.45
N THR A 245 21.24 -11.17 -7.67
CA THR A 245 21.03 -9.97 -8.48
C THR A 245 19.55 -9.74 -8.81
N LEU A 246 18.81 -10.80 -9.15
CA LEU A 246 17.36 -10.73 -9.39
C LEU A 246 16.56 -10.42 -8.11
N LEU A 247 16.96 -10.96 -6.95
CA LEU A 247 16.34 -10.64 -5.67
C LEU A 247 16.52 -9.16 -5.31
N LEU A 248 17.70 -8.60 -5.60
CA LEU A 248 17.97 -7.17 -5.46
C LEU A 248 17.14 -6.32 -6.44
N ALA A 249 17.00 -6.75 -7.69
CA ALA A 249 16.19 -6.06 -8.70
C ALA A 249 14.70 -6.01 -8.32
N VAL A 250 14.13 -7.13 -7.84
CA VAL A 250 12.74 -7.17 -7.33
C VAL A 250 12.58 -6.31 -6.08
N SER A 251 13.55 -6.31 -5.16
CA SER A 251 13.53 -5.43 -3.98
C SER A 251 13.53 -3.95 -4.37
N ALA A 252 14.38 -3.54 -5.32
CA ALA A 252 14.45 -2.17 -5.80
C ALA A 252 13.14 -1.74 -6.49
N LEU A 253 12.54 -2.61 -7.31
CA LEU A 253 11.27 -2.34 -7.95
C LEU A 253 10.12 -2.22 -6.94
N TYR A 254 10.11 -3.05 -5.88
CA TYR A 254 9.12 -2.93 -4.80
C TYR A 254 9.23 -1.58 -4.06
N ILE A 255 10.45 -1.10 -3.77
CA ILE A 255 10.66 0.22 -3.14
C ILE A 255 10.08 1.35 -4.01
N VAL A 256 10.24 1.29 -5.34
CA VAL A 256 9.66 2.28 -6.26
C VAL A 256 8.13 2.24 -6.25
N ILE A 257 7.53 1.04 -6.21
CA ILE A 257 6.07 0.88 -6.16
C ILE A 257 5.51 1.39 -4.82
N PHE A 258 6.19 1.10 -3.71
CA PHE A 258 5.79 1.50 -2.37
C PHE A 258 5.75 3.04 -2.18
N GLN A 259 6.44 3.82 -3.00
CA GLN A 259 6.31 5.29 -3.00
C GLN A 259 4.99 5.79 -3.61
N SER A 260 4.25 4.93 -4.33
CA SER A 260 2.99 5.26 -5.02
C SER A 260 1.74 4.67 -4.34
N VAL A 261 1.91 3.94 -3.24
CA VAL A 261 0.84 3.28 -2.48
C VAL A 261 0.90 3.80 -1.03
N PRO A 262 -0.24 4.07 -0.36
CA PRO A 262 -0.24 4.48 1.05
C PRO A 262 0.44 3.46 1.96
N MET A 263 0.95 3.94 3.09
CA MET A 263 1.36 3.06 4.19
C MET A 263 0.12 2.47 4.87
N LEU A 264 -0.09 1.16 4.68
CA LEU A 264 -1.23 0.42 5.23
C LEU A 264 -0.80 -0.47 6.39
N GLY A 265 -1.68 -0.62 7.38
CA GLY A 265 -1.48 -1.54 8.51
C GLY A 265 -1.81 -3.00 8.21
N TYR A 266 -2.19 -3.32 6.97
CA TYR A 266 -2.59 -4.64 6.49
C TYR A 266 -1.98 -4.91 5.11
N LEU A 267 -1.94 -6.17 4.71
CA LEU A 267 -1.37 -6.62 3.43
C LEU A 267 -2.42 -6.51 2.31
N THR A 268 -2.03 -5.97 1.15
CA THR A 268 -2.90 -5.94 -0.04
C THR A 268 -2.74 -7.21 -0.91
N VAL A 269 -3.65 -7.44 -1.86
CA VAL A 269 -3.49 -8.47 -2.90
C VAL A 269 -2.20 -8.27 -3.71
N PHE A 270 -1.87 -7.03 -4.06
CA PHE A 270 -0.61 -6.71 -4.74
C PHE A 270 0.62 -7.05 -3.89
N ASP A 271 0.66 -6.66 -2.61
CA ASP A 271 1.78 -7.00 -1.72
C ASP A 271 1.90 -8.52 -1.53
N SER A 272 0.77 -9.23 -1.47
CA SER A 272 0.72 -10.69 -1.42
C SER A 272 1.36 -11.32 -2.67
N PHE A 273 1.11 -10.75 -3.86
CA PHE A 273 1.78 -11.15 -5.10
C PHE A 273 3.29 -10.90 -5.05
N VAL A 274 3.73 -9.71 -4.62
CA VAL A 274 5.17 -9.40 -4.52
C VAL A 274 5.85 -10.32 -3.51
N LEU A 275 5.26 -10.54 -2.34
CA LEU A 275 5.78 -11.41 -1.30
C LEU A 275 5.87 -12.87 -1.77
N ALA A 276 4.89 -13.36 -2.52
CA ALA A 276 4.94 -14.69 -3.12
C ALA A 276 6.08 -14.82 -4.15
N MET A 277 6.25 -13.84 -5.05
CA MET A 277 7.35 -13.84 -6.03
C MET A 277 8.71 -13.73 -5.36
N PHE A 278 8.84 -12.88 -4.33
CA PHE A 278 10.05 -12.76 -3.53
C PHE A 278 10.38 -14.07 -2.78
N GLY A 279 9.38 -14.72 -2.18
CA GLY A 279 9.52 -16.01 -1.51
C GLY A 279 9.98 -17.13 -2.45
N ILE A 280 9.45 -17.18 -3.68
CA ILE A 280 9.87 -18.13 -4.71
C ILE A 280 11.34 -17.88 -5.13
N LEU A 281 11.72 -16.63 -5.38
CA LEU A 281 13.10 -16.26 -5.74
C LEU A 281 14.09 -16.54 -4.61
N PHE A 282 13.72 -16.25 -3.36
CA PHE A 282 14.52 -16.55 -2.18
C PHE A 282 14.70 -18.07 -2.00
N GLY A 283 13.62 -18.85 -2.17
CA GLY A 283 13.68 -20.31 -2.19
C GLY A 283 14.61 -20.85 -3.28
N ALA A 284 14.54 -20.31 -4.49
CA ALA A 284 15.45 -20.66 -5.59
C ALA A 284 16.92 -20.36 -5.25
N SER A 285 17.20 -19.21 -4.64
CA SER A 285 18.55 -18.84 -4.18
C SER A 285 19.10 -19.81 -3.11
N ILE A 286 18.26 -20.28 -2.18
CA ILE A 286 18.63 -21.32 -1.20
C ILE A 286 18.97 -22.63 -1.92
N VAL A 287 18.14 -23.06 -2.88
CA VAL A 287 18.37 -24.29 -3.65
C VAL A 287 19.68 -24.21 -4.45
N HIS A 288 19.94 -23.10 -5.16
CA HIS A 288 21.20 -22.89 -5.86
C HIS A 288 22.41 -22.94 -4.92
N SER A 289 22.34 -22.26 -3.76
CA SER A 289 23.40 -22.25 -2.76
C SER A 289 23.67 -23.65 -2.17
N TRP A 290 22.61 -24.45 -1.99
CA TRP A 290 22.70 -25.82 -1.50
C TRP A 290 23.29 -26.76 -2.56
N LEU A 291 22.81 -26.69 -3.80
CA LEU A 291 23.35 -27.46 -4.93
C LEU A 291 24.84 -27.16 -5.17
N PHE A 292 25.25 -25.89 -5.12
CA PHE A 292 26.66 -25.49 -5.25
C PHE A 292 27.54 -26.10 -4.14
N ARG A 293 27.07 -26.07 -2.88
CA ARG A 293 27.78 -26.71 -1.75
C ARG A 293 27.93 -28.22 -1.92
N ILE A 294 26.92 -28.89 -2.47
CA ILE A 294 26.96 -30.33 -2.76
C ILE A 294 27.92 -30.61 -3.91
N ALA A 295 27.85 -29.84 -5.00
CA ALA A 295 28.73 -29.96 -6.16
C ALA A 295 30.22 -29.74 -5.82
N LYS A 296 30.53 -28.84 -4.88
CA LYS A 296 31.91 -28.52 -4.48
C LYS A 296 32.59 -29.58 -3.58
N LYS A 297 31.85 -30.55 -3.01
CA LYS A 297 32.49 -31.66 -2.28
C LYS A 297 33.29 -32.53 -3.25
N ARG A 298 34.48 -32.98 -2.85
CA ARG A 298 35.46 -33.60 -3.77
C ARG A 298 35.26 -35.11 -4.00
N GLU A 299 34.42 -35.78 -3.19
CA GLU A 299 34.14 -37.22 -3.35
C GLU A 299 33.27 -37.50 -4.58
N GLU A 300 33.77 -38.34 -5.50
CA GLU A 300 33.09 -38.80 -6.72
C GLU A 300 32.03 -39.87 -6.38
N ASN A 301 30.92 -39.42 -5.79
CA ASN A 301 29.78 -40.29 -5.46
C ASN A 301 28.68 -40.13 -6.50
N ALA A 302 28.43 -41.16 -7.31
CA ALA A 302 27.43 -41.14 -8.39
C ALA A 302 26.02 -40.76 -7.88
N ALA A 303 25.66 -41.24 -6.68
CA ALA A 303 24.42 -40.87 -5.97
C ALA A 303 24.22 -39.35 -5.83
N ARG A 304 25.32 -38.58 -5.75
CA ARG A 304 25.29 -37.12 -5.63
C ARG A 304 24.93 -36.44 -6.95
N ASP A 305 25.47 -36.92 -8.08
CA ASP A 305 25.11 -36.39 -9.40
C ASP A 305 23.64 -36.67 -9.72
N PHE A 306 23.14 -37.87 -9.38
CA PHE A 306 21.71 -38.16 -9.44
C PHE A 306 20.88 -37.21 -8.57
N THR A 307 21.31 -36.93 -7.33
CA THR A 307 20.60 -36.01 -6.42
C THR A 307 20.53 -34.58 -6.97
N ILE A 308 21.64 -34.07 -7.53
CA ILE A 308 21.69 -32.74 -8.17
C ILE A 308 20.72 -32.68 -9.35
N ARG A 309 20.77 -33.68 -10.25
CA ARG A 309 19.89 -33.74 -11.43
C ARG A 309 18.41 -33.90 -11.07
N LEU A 310 18.10 -34.65 -10.01
CA LEU A 310 16.74 -34.81 -9.51
C LEU A 310 16.16 -33.48 -9.03
N VAL A 311 16.91 -32.72 -8.24
CA VAL A 311 16.47 -31.40 -7.75
C VAL A 311 16.37 -30.39 -8.90
N ASP A 312 17.33 -30.36 -9.82
CA ASP A 312 17.27 -29.52 -11.03
C ASP A 312 16.02 -29.85 -11.87
N ALA A 313 15.73 -31.13 -12.11
CA ALA A 313 14.56 -31.56 -12.89
C ALA A 313 13.24 -31.14 -12.22
N MET A 314 13.11 -31.35 -10.90
CA MET A 314 11.93 -30.96 -10.13
C MET A 314 11.71 -29.44 -10.14
N CYS A 315 12.77 -28.66 -9.94
CA CYS A 315 12.71 -27.19 -9.96
C CYS A 315 12.37 -26.64 -11.36
N ARG A 316 13.03 -27.14 -12.42
CA ARG A 316 12.75 -26.75 -13.82
C ARG A 316 11.32 -27.06 -14.25
N CYS A 317 10.77 -28.19 -13.79
CA CYS A 317 9.41 -28.59 -14.08
C CYS A 317 8.37 -27.74 -13.33
N SER A 318 8.62 -27.39 -12.06
CA SER A 318 7.61 -26.79 -11.19
C SER A 318 7.62 -25.27 -11.11
N ILE A 319 8.80 -24.61 -11.09
CA ILE A 319 8.88 -23.21 -10.65
C ILE A 319 8.21 -22.25 -11.64
N ILE A 320 8.41 -22.44 -12.97
CA ILE A 320 7.77 -21.58 -13.97
C ILE A 320 6.23 -21.74 -13.94
N PRO A 321 5.66 -22.97 -13.97
CA PRO A 321 4.23 -23.17 -13.76
C PRO A 321 3.69 -22.57 -12.46
N VAL A 322 4.40 -22.69 -11.34
CA VAL A 322 3.97 -22.10 -10.05
C VAL A 322 3.95 -20.57 -10.11
N ILE A 323 4.98 -19.94 -10.67
CA ILE A 323 5.04 -18.48 -10.85
C ILE A 323 3.86 -17.98 -11.69
N VAL A 324 3.60 -18.63 -12.83
CA VAL A 324 2.50 -18.25 -13.74
C VAL A 324 1.13 -18.54 -13.10
N ALA A 325 0.96 -19.67 -12.42
CA ALA A 325 -0.27 -20.01 -11.72
C ALA A 325 -0.60 -19.02 -10.60
N VAL A 326 0.39 -18.64 -9.77
CA VAL A 326 0.21 -17.63 -8.71
C VAL A 326 -0.22 -16.28 -9.29
N TYR A 327 0.40 -15.84 -10.39
CA TYR A 327 -0.01 -14.61 -11.08
C TYR A 327 -1.46 -14.66 -11.57
N PHE A 328 -1.84 -15.70 -12.32
CA PHE A 328 -3.19 -15.82 -12.85
C PHE A 328 -4.25 -16.11 -11.78
N GLN A 329 -3.89 -16.71 -10.64
CA GLN A 329 -4.80 -16.96 -9.54
C GLN A 329 -5.08 -15.70 -8.71
N LEU A 330 -4.05 -14.87 -8.43
CA LEU A 330 -4.23 -13.62 -7.68
C LEU A 330 -4.95 -12.54 -8.50
N PHE A 331 -4.70 -12.47 -9.80
CA PHE A 331 -5.36 -11.51 -10.70
C PHE A 331 -6.52 -12.11 -11.51
N ALA A 332 -7.05 -13.27 -11.08
CA ALA A 332 -8.13 -13.99 -11.76
C ALA A 332 -9.35 -13.12 -12.12
N PRO A 333 -9.84 -12.17 -11.28
CA PRO A 333 -11.01 -11.35 -11.61
C PRO A 333 -10.83 -10.42 -12.82
N VAL A 334 -9.58 -10.07 -13.19
CA VAL A 334 -9.27 -9.22 -14.35
C VAL A 334 -9.32 -10.02 -15.66
N TYR A 335 -9.08 -11.32 -15.56
CA TYR A 335 -8.89 -12.19 -16.70
C TYR A 335 -10.16 -13.00 -16.97
N ASN A 336 -10.60 -13.00 -18.23
CA ASN A 336 -11.69 -13.88 -18.66
C ASN A 336 -11.38 -15.34 -18.27
N ALA A 337 -12.39 -16.10 -17.83
CA ALA A 337 -12.23 -17.50 -17.43
C ALA A 337 -11.52 -18.34 -18.51
N TYR A 338 -11.75 -18.03 -19.79
CA TYR A 338 -11.03 -18.61 -20.92
C TYR A 338 -9.51 -18.37 -20.86
N SER A 339 -9.05 -17.15 -20.60
CA SER A 339 -7.62 -16.84 -20.50
C SER A 339 -6.93 -17.52 -19.31
N VAL A 340 -7.62 -17.65 -18.16
CA VAL A 340 -7.12 -18.41 -17.01
C VAL A 340 -7.05 -19.91 -17.34
N GLY A 341 -8.05 -20.44 -18.05
CA GLY A 341 -8.06 -21.82 -18.57
C GLY A 341 -6.92 -22.10 -19.55
N MET A 342 -6.65 -21.18 -20.49
CA MET A 342 -5.53 -21.30 -21.42
C MET A 342 -4.17 -21.23 -20.73
N ALA A 343 -3.99 -20.34 -19.74
CA ALA A 343 -2.77 -20.25 -18.96
C ALA A 343 -2.49 -21.50 -18.13
N THR A 344 -3.52 -22.06 -17.47
CA THR A 344 -3.40 -23.30 -16.69
C THR A 344 -3.12 -24.51 -17.59
N ALA A 345 -3.79 -24.62 -18.74
CA ALA A 345 -3.48 -25.64 -19.75
C ALA A 345 -2.04 -25.53 -20.27
N ALA A 346 -1.56 -24.32 -20.57
CA ALA A 346 -0.18 -24.08 -21.00
C ALA A 346 0.83 -24.49 -19.91
N CYS A 347 0.55 -24.20 -18.63
CA CYS A 347 1.38 -24.63 -17.51
C CYS A 347 1.46 -26.16 -17.38
N ILE A 348 0.33 -26.86 -17.57
CA ILE A 348 0.30 -28.33 -17.56
C ILE A 348 1.10 -28.90 -18.74
N ILE A 349 0.91 -28.38 -19.95
CA ILE A 349 1.64 -28.82 -21.15
C ILE A 349 3.15 -28.58 -20.98
N PHE A 350 3.55 -27.41 -20.48
CA PHE A 350 4.95 -27.09 -20.16
C PHE A 350 5.55 -28.08 -19.16
N SER A 351 4.83 -28.36 -18.06
CA SER A 351 5.23 -29.33 -17.04
C SER A 351 5.42 -30.74 -17.64
N LEU A 352 4.49 -31.19 -18.49
CA LEU A 352 4.56 -32.50 -19.13
C LEU A 352 5.71 -32.61 -20.13
N VAL A 353 5.92 -31.59 -20.97
CA VAL A 353 7.00 -31.57 -21.98
C VAL A 353 8.38 -31.55 -21.31
N ILE A 354 8.58 -30.69 -20.31
CA ILE A 354 9.85 -30.61 -19.58
C ILE A 354 10.03 -31.85 -18.69
N GLY A 355 8.99 -32.29 -17.99
CA GLY A 355 9.00 -33.53 -17.21
C GLY A 355 9.42 -34.74 -18.05
N TYR A 356 8.88 -34.90 -19.26
CA TYR A 356 9.28 -35.98 -20.18
C TYR A 356 10.75 -35.87 -20.63
N ARG A 357 11.23 -34.64 -20.92
CA ARG A 357 12.61 -34.37 -21.30
C ARG A 357 13.59 -34.71 -20.17
N GLU A 358 13.33 -34.19 -18.98
CA GLU A 358 14.17 -34.42 -17.80
C GLU A 358 14.06 -35.86 -17.30
N PHE A 359 12.92 -36.54 -17.43
CA PHE A 359 12.79 -37.97 -17.08
C PHE A 359 13.75 -38.86 -17.89
N ARG A 360 13.97 -38.57 -19.19
CA ARG A 360 14.99 -39.26 -20.00
C ARG A 360 16.41 -38.98 -19.50
N SER A 361 16.69 -37.76 -19.02
CA SER A 361 17.98 -37.38 -18.43
C SER A 361 18.22 -38.09 -17.08
N LEU A 362 17.20 -38.09 -16.23
CA LEU A 362 17.17 -38.77 -14.93
C LEU A 362 17.34 -40.28 -15.08
N ARG A 363 16.67 -40.92 -16.04
CA ARG A 363 16.85 -42.36 -16.28
C ARG A 363 18.29 -42.72 -16.63
N LYS A 364 18.99 -41.89 -17.42
CA LYS A 364 20.42 -42.11 -17.70
C LYS A 364 21.27 -41.94 -16.43
N ALA A 365 21.07 -40.86 -15.68
CA ALA A 365 21.79 -40.64 -14.43
C ALA A 365 21.53 -41.75 -13.39
N TYR A 366 20.30 -42.27 -13.34
CA TYR A 366 19.87 -43.38 -12.49
C TYR A 366 20.62 -44.67 -12.83
N VAL A 367 20.71 -45.04 -14.11
CA VAL A 367 21.46 -46.23 -14.56
C VAL A 367 22.95 -46.10 -14.23
N ASN A 368 23.59 -44.98 -14.59
CA ASN A 368 24.99 -44.73 -14.27
C ASN A 368 25.25 -44.74 -12.74
N THR A 369 24.24 -44.39 -11.93
CA THR A 369 24.33 -44.44 -10.46
C THR A 369 24.15 -45.85 -9.92
N ALA A 370 23.29 -46.67 -10.53
CA ALA A 370 23.17 -48.08 -10.16
C ALA A 370 24.49 -48.81 -10.42
N GLU A 371 25.04 -48.68 -11.64
CA GLU A 371 26.32 -49.28 -12.05
C GLU A 371 27.47 -48.84 -11.12
N GLY A 372 27.57 -47.54 -10.82
CA GLY A 372 28.59 -46.99 -9.91
C GLY A 372 28.36 -47.23 -8.41
N VAL A 373 27.22 -47.82 -8.02
CA VAL A 373 26.98 -48.31 -6.65
C VAL A 373 27.24 -49.81 -6.58
N GLU A 374 26.86 -50.58 -7.61
CA GLU A 374 27.19 -52.00 -7.73
C GLU A 374 28.71 -52.22 -7.71
N SER A 375 29.49 -51.44 -8.47
CA SER A 375 30.96 -51.54 -8.45
C SER A 375 31.57 -51.30 -7.07
N LYS A 376 31.04 -50.36 -6.27
CA LYS A 376 31.52 -50.09 -4.90
C LYS A 376 31.10 -51.16 -3.90
N VAL A 377 30.00 -51.87 -4.15
CA VAL A 377 29.57 -53.02 -3.35
C VAL A 377 30.48 -54.22 -3.63
N ASP A 378 30.85 -54.45 -4.89
CA ASP A 378 31.76 -55.52 -5.30
C ASP A 378 33.22 -55.29 -4.82
N GLU A 379 33.64 -54.04 -4.63
CA GLU A 379 34.97 -53.66 -4.12
C GLU A 379 35.08 -53.60 -2.57
N GLU A 380 34.04 -53.99 -1.82
CA GLU A 380 33.94 -53.86 -0.35
C GLU A 380 34.18 -52.44 0.22
N GLU A 381 34.01 -51.39 -0.59
CA GLU A 381 34.16 -50.00 -0.13
C GLU A 381 33.05 -49.57 0.87
N THR A 382 33.31 -48.52 1.66
CA THR A 382 32.36 -48.02 2.65
C THR A 382 31.16 -47.29 2.01
N VAL A 383 30.17 -48.05 1.56
CA VAL A 383 28.92 -47.56 0.96
C VAL A 383 28.15 -46.64 1.92
N THR A 384 27.80 -45.43 1.47
CA THR A 384 27.05 -44.47 2.29
C THR A 384 25.59 -44.89 2.47
N VAL A 385 24.92 -44.36 3.51
CA VAL A 385 23.49 -44.63 3.78
C VAL A 385 22.59 -44.31 2.58
N ILE A 386 22.92 -43.28 1.80
CA ILE A 386 22.16 -42.90 0.60
C ILE A 386 22.37 -43.92 -0.53
N GLU A 387 23.60 -44.41 -0.71
CA GLU A 387 23.92 -45.45 -1.71
C GLU A 387 23.28 -46.80 -1.32
N LYS A 388 23.24 -47.18 -0.03
CA LYS A 388 22.48 -48.36 0.45
C LYS A 388 20.96 -48.22 0.24
N LEU A 389 20.42 -47.03 0.49
CA LEU A 389 19.00 -46.75 0.30
C LEU A 389 18.62 -46.75 -1.19
N LEU A 390 19.50 -46.21 -2.05
CA LEU A 390 19.38 -46.33 -3.50
C LEU A 390 19.51 -47.78 -3.96
N TYR A 391 20.46 -48.58 -3.46
CA TYR A 391 20.60 -50.01 -3.76
C TYR A 391 19.32 -50.81 -3.46
N ASN A 392 18.71 -50.59 -2.30
CA ASN A 392 17.42 -51.23 -1.97
C ASN A 392 16.28 -50.79 -2.91
N ILE A 393 16.28 -49.55 -3.40
CA ILE A 393 15.33 -49.08 -4.41
C ILE A 393 15.64 -49.69 -5.79
N PHE A 394 16.91 -49.76 -6.18
CA PHE A 394 17.39 -50.31 -7.46
C PHE A 394 17.01 -51.79 -7.63
N HIS A 395 17.21 -52.61 -6.59
CA HIS A 395 17.10 -54.07 -6.70
C HIS A 395 15.74 -54.64 -6.27
N ASN A 396 15.12 -54.10 -5.20
CA ASN A 396 13.97 -54.77 -4.55
C ASN A 396 12.60 -54.16 -4.85
N ALA A 397 12.54 -52.94 -5.44
CA ALA A 397 11.31 -52.20 -5.74
C ALA A 397 10.28 -52.12 -4.58
N LYS A 398 10.75 -52.25 -3.33
CA LYS A 398 9.94 -52.33 -2.10
C LYS A 398 10.29 -51.20 -1.15
N PHE A 399 9.32 -50.34 -0.87
CA PHE A 399 9.31 -49.49 0.32
C PHE A 399 8.97 -50.33 1.56
N SER A 400 9.91 -51.15 2.05
CA SER A 400 9.78 -51.83 3.34
C SER A 400 10.82 -51.30 4.33
N PHE A 401 10.38 -50.44 5.24
CA PHE A 401 11.23 -49.95 6.34
C PHE A 401 11.36 -51.00 7.45
N SER A 402 12.59 -51.34 7.83
CA SER A 402 12.84 -51.89 9.17
C SER A 402 13.10 -50.76 10.16
N ILE A 403 12.44 -50.81 11.32
CA ILE A 403 12.65 -49.85 12.42
C ILE A 403 14.09 -49.95 12.97
N GLN A 404 14.81 -51.05 12.73
CA GLN A 404 16.24 -51.18 13.09
C GLN A 404 17.16 -50.36 12.17
N GLU A 405 16.93 -50.34 10.86
CA GLU A 405 17.76 -49.55 9.92
C GLU A 405 17.64 -48.05 10.21
N LEU A 406 16.43 -47.55 10.49
CA LEU A 406 16.23 -46.17 10.94
C LEU A 406 16.88 -45.86 12.28
N LYS A 407 17.05 -46.86 13.17
CA LYS A 407 17.83 -46.71 14.41
C LYS A 407 19.33 -46.68 14.15
N GLU A 408 19.84 -47.42 13.17
CA GLU A 408 21.25 -47.38 12.74
C GLU A 408 21.59 -46.08 11.99
N VAL A 409 20.68 -45.57 11.16
CA VAL A 409 20.81 -44.23 10.56
C VAL A 409 20.78 -43.15 11.65
N ARG A 410 19.91 -43.28 12.67
CA ARG A 410 19.91 -42.36 13.81
C ARG A 410 21.17 -42.51 14.68
N ALA A 411 21.71 -43.71 14.84
CA ALA A 411 22.94 -43.97 15.58
C ALA A 411 24.16 -43.41 14.84
N SER A 412 24.32 -43.70 13.55
CA SER A 412 25.41 -43.16 12.71
C SER A 412 25.31 -41.65 12.48
N MET A 413 24.11 -41.05 12.48
CA MET A 413 23.97 -39.59 12.56
C MET A 413 24.38 -39.04 13.93
N LYS A 414 24.11 -39.76 15.03
CA LYS A 414 24.51 -39.37 16.39
C LYS A 414 26.02 -39.54 16.61
N GLU A 415 26.61 -40.54 15.98
CA GLU A 415 28.04 -40.81 15.96
C GLU A 415 28.78 -39.81 15.06
N ARG A 416 28.30 -39.55 13.83
CA ARG A 416 28.77 -38.43 12.99
C ARG A 416 28.54 -37.07 13.62
N SER A 417 27.52 -36.89 14.47
CA SER A 417 27.33 -35.68 15.30
C SER A 417 28.38 -35.58 16.41
N SER A 418 28.90 -36.71 16.91
CA SER A 418 30.03 -36.72 17.85
C SER A 418 31.40 -36.53 17.16
N THR A 419 31.56 -36.96 15.90
CA THR A 419 32.77 -36.68 15.10
C THR A 419 32.76 -35.29 14.45
N PHE A 420 31.59 -34.75 14.11
CA PHE A 420 31.36 -33.32 13.88
C PHE A 420 31.07 -32.58 15.20
N GLY A 421 31.77 -32.98 16.27
CA GLY A 421 32.17 -32.02 17.28
C GLY A 421 32.98 -30.93 16.58
N PHE A 422 32.34 -29.78 16.32
CA PHE A 422 33.08 -28.56 16.08
C PHE A 422 34.05 -28.40 17.26
N GLU A 423 35.35 -28.42 17.00
CA GLU A 423 36.26 -27.62 17.82
C GLU A 423 35.83 -26.16 17.62
N MET A 424 34.84 -25.73 18.39
CA MET A 424 35.01 -24.45 19.05
C MET A 424 36.32 -24.57 19.81
N LYS A 425 37.39 -23.98 19.25
CA LYS A 425 38.38 -23.33 20.11
C LYS A 425 37.54 -22.55 21.11
N SER A 426 37.61 -22.96 22.37
CA SER A 426 36.89 -22.30 23.42
C SER A 426 37.28 -20.82 23.37
N LEU A 427 36.30 -19.96 23.08
CA LEU A 427 36.36 -18.61 23.60
C LEU A 427 36.69 -18.77 25.10
N PRO A 428 37.72 -18.08 25.61
CA PRO A 428 38.17 -18.29 26.98
C PRO A 428 36.96 -18.13 27.89
N LYS A 429 36.76 -19.10 28.80
CA LYS A 429 35.60 -19.12 29.71
C LYS A 429 35.45 -17.72 30.31
N GLN A 430 34.39 -17.02 29.92
CA GLN A 430 34.06 -15.74 30.51
C GLN A 430 33.73 -16.02 31.98
N GLU A 431 34.69 -15.73 32.87
CA GLU A 431 34.55 -16.02 34.28
C GLU A 431 33.33 -15.27 34.80
N GLN A 432 32.36 -16.00 35.37
CA GLN A 432 31.30 -15.34 36.12
C GLN A 432 31.95 -14.61 37.30
N PRO A 433 31.60 -13.33 37.54
CA PRO A 433 32.28 -12.53 38.55
C PRO A 433 32.13 -13.16 39.94
N LYS A 434 33.26 -13.58 40.51
CA LYS A 434 33.34 -13.91 41.93
C LYS A 434 33.30 -12.60 42.71
N ILE A 435 32.28 -12.42 43.53
CA ILE A 435 32.30 -11.37 44.55
C ILE A 435 33.27 -11.84 45.64
N LEU A 436 34.38 -11.12 45.76
CA LEU A 436 35.39 -11.28 46.81
C LEU A 436 35.01 -10.32 47.94
N ILE A 437 34.84 -10.84 49.15
CA ILE A 437 34.61 -10.02 50.35
C ILE A 437 35.95 -9.82 51.04
N TYR A 438 36.37 -8.57 51.16
CA TYR A 438 37.61 -8.16 51.82
C TYR A 438 37.31 -7.69 53.26
N ASN A 439 38.27 -7.81 54.18
CA ASN A 439 38.26 -7.04 55.42
C ASN A 439 38.83 -5.63 55.19
N ASP A 440 38.80 -4.78 56.23
CA ASP A 440 39.30 -3.40 56.17
C ASP A 440 40.83 -3.31 55.94
N ASP A 441 41.58 -4.41 56.17
CA ASP A 441 43.02 -4.52 55.89
C ASP A 441 43.34 -5.06 54.48
N GLY A 442 42.32 -5.42 53.68
CA GLY A 442 42.47 -5.83 52.28
C GLY A 442 42.70 -7.32 52.00
N GLU A 443 42.50 -8.22 52.97
CA GLU A 443 42.56 -9.68 52.76
C GLU A 443 41.18 -10.29 52.42
N VAL A 444 41.15 -11.30 51.54
CA VAL A 444 39.91 -11.97 51.08
C VAL A 444 39.44 -13.00 52.11
N VAL A 445 38.25 -12.77 52.69
CA VAL A 445 37.70 -13.63 53.75
C VAL A 445 36.69 -14.66 53.23
N ALA A 446 36.02 -14.41 52.09
CA ALA A 446 35.08 -15.38 51.50
C ALA A 446 34.85 -15.22 49.99
N THR A 447 34.44 -16.31 49.33
CA THR A 447 33.87 -16.32 47.97
C THR A 447 32.51 -17.03 47.95
N LYS A 448 31.50 -16.43 47.33
CA LYS A 448 30.15 -17.02 47.20
C LYS A 448 29.73 -17.01 45.72
N ARG A 449 29.17 -18.13 45.24
CA ARG A 449 28.59 -18.23 43.89
C ARG A 449 27.13 -17.78 43.92
N SER A 450 26.73 -16.97 42.94
CA SER A 450 25.34 -16.54 42.77
C SER A 450 24.53 -17.60 42.02
N THR A 451 23.32 -17.89 42.49
CA THR A 451 22.29 -18.66 41.78
C THR A 451 21.02 -17.83 41.71
N MET A 452 20.58 -17.46 40.51
CA MET A 452 19.26 -16.84 40.31
C MET A 452 18.14 -17.88 40.52
N PRO A 453 17.00 -17.51 41.14
CA PRO A 453 15.87 -18.41 41.31
C PRO A 453 15.04 -18.55 40.02
N VAL A 454 14.58 -19.77 39.75
CA VAL A 454 13.62 -20.06 38.67
C VAL A 454 12.19 -19.89 39.21
N LEU A 455 11.37 -19.10 38.52
CA LEU A 455 9.94 -18.98 38.81
C LEU A 455 9.20 -20.27 38.43
N SER A 456 8.39 -20.79 39.36
CA SER A 456 7.48 -21.92 39.15
C SER A 456 6.06 -21.49 39.51
N PRO A 457 5.02 -21.87 38.74
CA PRO A 457 3.66 -21.42 38.98
C PRO A 457 2.98 -22.30 40.05
N ASN A 458 2.83 -21.77 41.28
CA ASN A 458 1.66 -21.93 42.17
C ASN A 458 2.00 -21.57 43.63
N GLY A 459 1.20 -20.66 44.23
CA GLY A 459 0.75 -20.81 45.61
C GLY A 459 1.62 -20.27 46.78
N ALA A 460 0.97 -19.38 47.56
CA ALA A 460 1.20 -19.07 48.98
C ALA A 460 2.39 -18.16 49.38
N LEU A 461 2.02 -16.97 49.89
CA LEU A 461 2.86 -16.19 50.81
C LEU A 461 3.12 -16.95 52.11
N ARG A 462 4.33 -16.84 52.64
CA ARG A 462 4.55 -16.74 54.10
C ARG A 462 5.57 -15.66 54.41
N THR A 463 5.16 -14.77 55.31
CA THR A 463 5.96 -13.70 55.89
C THR A 463 6.93 -14.24 56.94
N ALA A 464 8.17 -13.76 56.93
CA ALA A 464 9.05 -13.74 58.09
C ALA A 464 9.79 -12.39 58.09
N SER A 465 9.78 -11.72 59.24
CA SER A 465 10.28 -10.37 59.45
C SER A 465 11.77 -10.34 59.84
N ASP A 466 12.29 -9.11 59.87
CA ASP A 466 13.64 -8.65 60.26
C ASP A 466 14.66 -8.54 59.11
N GLY A 467 15.37 -7.43 58.94
CA GLY A 467 15.30 -6.21 59.75
C GLY A 467 16.61 -5.41 59.77
N SER A 468 16.98 -4.77 58.66
CA SER A 468 17.94 -3.65 58.65
C SER A 468 17.95 -2.95 57.28
N ASP A 469 17.95 -1.63 57.30
CA ASP A 469 18.03 -0.78 56.10
C ASP A 469 19.35 -0.95 55.34
N LEU A 470 19.30 -0.83 54.00
CA LEU A 470 20.39 -0.25 53.20
C LEU A 470 19.83 0.21 51.84
N LYS A 471 20.06 1.48 51.51
CA LYS A 471 19.62 2.11 50.26
C LYS A 471 20.41 1.56 49.05
N CYS A 472 19.71 1.34 47.94
CA CYS A 472 20.33 1.15 46.63
C CYS A 472 20.20 2.43 45.78
N ASP A 473 21.20 3.32 45.85
CA ASP A 473 21.37 4.41 44.89
C ASP A 473 22.31 3.96 43.77
N TYR A 474 21.83 3.95 42.52
CA TYR A 474 22.61 3.55 41.34
C TYR A 474 23.44 4.72 40.79
N VAL A 475 24.75 4.73 41.06
CA VAL A 475 25.74 5.54 40.32
C VAL A 475 27.02 4.74 40.12
N THR A 476 27.41 4.48 38.86
CA THR A 476 28.74 3.97 38.52
C THR A 476 29.28 4.68 37.28
N SER A 477 30.36 5.46 37.46
CA SER A 477 31.09 6.13 36.37
C SER A 477 32.33 5.34 35.95
N THR A 478 32.42 5.10 34.64
CA THR A 478 33.62 5.12 33.76
C THR A 478 35.05 5.26 34.33
N ARG A 479 35.97 4.46 33.76
CA ARG A 479 37.35 4.74 33.23
C ARG A 479 38.27 3.48 33.35
N HIS A 480 39.44 3.29 32.72
CA HIS A 480 40.43 4.07 31.93
C HIS A 480 41.01 3.16 30.79
N SER A 481 41.95 3.55 29.90
CA SER A 481 41.95 4.61 28.86
C SER A 481 43.25 4.56 28.00
N ALA A 482 43.17 4.56 26.66
CA ALA A 482 44.31 4.86 25.74
C ALA A 482 43.74 5.53 24.47
N GLN A 483 43.98 6.84 24.24
CA GLN A 483 45.10 7.43 23.47
C GLN A 483 45.09 6.99 21.99
N PHE A 484 45.01 7.85 20.97
CA PHE A 484 45.01 9.32 20.83
C PHE A 484 44.04 9.71 19.66
N ASN A 485 43.78 10.96 19.23
CA ASN A 485 44.45 12.25 19.45
C ASN A 485 43.47 13.47 19.39
N ASP A 486 44.02 14.68 19.36
CA ASP A 486 43.37 16.02 19.35
C ASP A 486 42.69 16.41 18.00
N VAL A 487 41.85 17.47 17.82
CA VAL A 487 41.97 18.89 18.25
C VAL A 487 40.61 19.66 18.26
N ASN A 488 40.38 20.47 19.32
CA ASN A 488 39.55 21.69 19.48
C ASN A 488 37.99 21.75 19.42
N ASN A 489 37.42 21.95 20.63
CA ASN A 489 36.56 23.07 21.07
C ASN A 489 35.05 23.16 20.70
N PRO A 490 34.23 23.88 21.52
CA PRO A 490 32.96 23.32 21.97
C PRO A 490 31.70 24.15 21.69
N LEU A 491 30.55 23.49 21.81
CA LEU A 491 29.24 24.12 22.01
C LEU A 491 29.00 24.40 23.49
N GLN A 492 28.60 25.62 23.83
CA GLN A 492 27.98 25.92 25.12
C GLN A 492 26.47 26.11 24.93
N THR A 493 25.70 25.40 25.75
CA THR A 493 24.27 25.61 25.96
C THR A 493 24.05 26.70 27.02
N THR A 494 23.00 27.50 26.89
CA THR A 494 22.17 27.90 28.05
C THR A 494 20.76 28.30 27.62
N SER A 495 19.80 28.04 28.50
CA SER A 495 18.36 28.29 28.37
C SER A 495 17.96 29.76 28.57
N SER A 496 16.77 30.18 28.10
CA SER A 496 15.57 30.28 28.98
C SER A 496 14.38 31.10 28.42
N LYS A 497 13.18 30.72 28.89
CA LYS A 497 11.98 31.54 29.22
C LYS A 497 11.46 32.61 28.23
N ALA A 498 10.29 32.28 27.67
CA ALA A 498 9.02 33.04 27.69
C ALA A 498 9.01 34.58 27.84
N ALA A 499 8.41 35.25 26.84
CA ALA A 499 7.50 36.39 27.02
C ALA A 499 6.61 36.56 25.77
N ALA A 500 5.40 37.09 25.94
CA ALA A 500 4.52 37.49 24.85
C ALA A 500 4.62 39.00 24.62
N SER A 501 4.55 39.45 23.35
CA SER A 501 4.24 40.85 23.04
C SER A 501 3.67 41.00 21.62
N VAL A 502 2.49 41.61 21.55
CA VAL A 502 1.88 42.15 20.33
C VAL A 502 2.65 43.41 19.91
N SER A 503 2.88 43.61 18.61
CA SER A 503 3.18 44.94 18.06
C SER A 503 2.65 45.10 16.63
N VAL A 504 1.66 45.97 16.49
CA VAL A 504 1.22 46.53 15.20
C VAL A 504 2.17 47.65 14.80
N SER A 505 2.53 47.74 13.51
CA SER A 505 3.08 48.96 12.93
C SER A 505 2.63 49.15 11.48
N THR A 506 1.86 50.20 11.24
CA THR A 506 1.35 50.63 9.93
C THR A 506 2.18 51.78 9.35
N SER A 507 1.94 52.09 8.06
CA SER A 507 2.47 53.23 7.29
C SER A 507 3.96 53.12 6.86
N SER A 508 4.41 53.71 5.75
CA SER A 508 3.78 54.67 4.82
C SER A 508 4.34 54.54 3.39
N GLN A 509 3.53 54.87 2.37
CA GLN A 509 4.04 55.17 1.01
C GLN A 509 4.84 56.49 0.98
N PRO A 510 5.50 56.82 -0.15
CA PRO A 510 4.89 57.85 -0.99
C PRO A 510 4.86 57.61 -2.52
N VAL A 511 3.93 58.34 -3.13
CA VAL A 511 3.51 58.43 -4.54
C VAL A 511 4.57 58.99 -5.51
N GLY A 512 4.54 58.57 -6.78
CA GLY A 512 4.72 59.50 -7.91
C GLY A 512 5.44 59.00 -9.19
N GLY A 513 4.77 59.13 -10.36
CA GLY A 513 5.44 59.24 -11.68
C GLY A 513 4.95 58.26 -12.76
N GLN A 514 4.32 58.77 -13.82
CA GLN A 514 3.91 58.02 -15.01
C GLN A 514 5.00 58.01 -16.11
N SER A 515 5.09 56.94 -16.91
CA SER A 515 4.98 57.05 -18.39
C SER A 515 5.00 55.68 -19.09
N ASN A 516 4.11 55.54 -20.07
CA ASN A 516 3.98 54.49 -21.10
C ASN A 516 5.23 53.68 -21.47
N GLU A 517 5.06 52.35 -21.63
CA GLU A 517 5.49 51.67 -22.86
C GLU A 517 4.73 50.36 -23.10
N SER A 518 4.57 50.00 -24.38
CA SER A 518 3.74 48.89 -24.86
C SER A 518 4.57 47.66 -25.23
N THR A 519 4.20 46.47 -24.76
CA THR A 519 4.55 45.17 -25.40
C THR A 519 3.65 44.07 -24.79
N ALA A 520 2.64 43.60 -25.52
CA ALA A 520 2.70 42.49 -26.50
C ALA A 520 2.63 41.09 -25.85
N PHE A 521 1.44 40.49 -25.93
CA PHE A 521 1.20 39.07 -25.65
C PHE A 521 2.11 38.17 -26.50
N ARG A 522 2.62 37.08 -25.92
CA ARG A 522 3.13 35.92 -26.66
C ARG A 522 2.23 34.71 -26.42
N LEU A 523 1.35 34.42 -27.39
CA LEU A 523 0.82 33.07 -27.58
C LEU A 523 1.87 32.24 -28.33
N SER A 524 2.17 31.04 -27.83
CA SER A 524 2.95 30.02 -28.54
C SER A 524 2.02 28.95 -29.09
N THR A 525 1.60 29.09 -30.35
CA THR A 525 0.87 28.05 -31.08
C THR A 525 1.84 26.96 -31.55
N TYR A 526 1.49 25.69 -31.31
CA TYR A 526 2.22 24.54 -31.85
C TYR A 526 1.82 24.32 -33.32
N ASN A 527 2.81 24.04 -34.18
CA ASN A 527 2.60 23.81 -35.61
C ASN A 527 2.00 22.41 -35.87
N TYR A 528 1.02 22.35 -36.76
CA TYR A 528 0.73 21.16 -37.57
C TYR A 528 1.63 21.18 -38.83
N PRO A 529 2.11 20.03 -39.33
CA PRO A 529 2.73 19.95 -40.65
C PRO A 529 1.64 19.82 -41.73
N ASP A 530 1.78 20.59 -42.81
CA ASP A 530 0.89 20.53 -43.97
C ASP A 530 1.02 19.22 -44.74
N SER A 531 -0.10 18.83 -45.34
CA SER A 531 -0.18 17.82 -46.39
C SER A 531 0.10 18.45 -47.76
N ASP A 532 0.86 17.77 -48.61
CA ASP A 532 0.59 17.69 -50.06
C ASP A 532 1.44 16.55 -50.66
N ASP A 533 0.78 15.63 -51.38
CA ASP A 533 1.33 14.90 -52.53
C ASP A 533 0.21 14.06 -53.21
N GLU A 534 -0.38 14.69 -54.23
CA GLU A 534 -0.77 14.17 -55.55
C GLU A 534 -1.21 12.69 -55.80
N ASP A 535 -2.38 12.58 -56.46
CA ASP A 535 -2.66 11.74 -57.65
C ASP A 535 -2.38 10.21 -57.67
N LYS A 536 -3.44 9.38 -57.63
CA LYS A 536 -4.10 8.76 -58.82
C LYS A 536 -4.96 7.51 -58.53
N HIS A 537 -6.04 7.42 -59.33
CA HIS A 537 -6.94 6.28 -59.62
C HIS A 537 -7.96 5.82 -58.57
#